data_AF-A0A0F8XD83-F1
#
_entry.id   AF-A0A0F8XD83-F1
#
_cell.length_a   1.000
_cell.length_b   1.000
_cell.length_c   1.000
_cell.angle_alpha   90.00
_cell.angle_beta   90.00
_cell.angle_gamma   90.00
#
_symmetry.space_group_name_H-M   'P 1'
#
loop_
_entity.id
_entity.type
_entity.pdbx_description
1 polymer ?
#
loop_
_entity_poly.entity_id
_entity_poly.type
_entity_poly.pdbx_seq_one_letter_code
_entity_poly.pdbx_strand_id
1 'polypeptide(L)'
;MHAPRPRNLLGDAWRAAGFTLLELLVVMIVMAIAAAVVVPYAMSTSDLHAKSVARRLMADLEYAQNQAIVTQADVKVSFDVFGNSYTVSKQSSTLIHP
;
A
#
# COMPACT_ATOMS: atom_id res chain seq x y z
N MET A 1 15.85 -2.79 -79.69
CA MET A 1 16.53 -1.62 -79.06
C MET A 1 15.74 -1.27 -77.82
N HIS A 2 16.26 -1.61 -76.64
CA HIS A 2 15.53 -1.70 -75.37
C HIS A 2 15.68 -0.39 -74.58
N ALA A 3 14.61 0.35 -74.37
CA ALA A 3 14.62 1.52 -73.49
C ALA A 3 14.40 1.09 -72.02
N PRO A 4 15.21 1.58 -71.07
CA PRO A 4 15.06 1.24 -69.65
C PRO A 4 13.78 1.81 -69.03
N ARG A 5 13.24 1.05 -68.06
CA ARG A 5 11.97 1.29 -67.33
C ARG A 5 12.02 2.50 -66.39
N PRO A 6 10.86 3.11 -66.05
CA PRO A 6 10.78 4.25 -65.13
C PRO A 6 11.30 3.93 -63.72
N ARG A 7 12.06 4.85 -63.13
CA ARG A 7 12.49 4.82 -61.72
C ARG A 7 11.28 5.11 -60.84
N ASN A 8 10.76 4.09 -60.17
CA ASN A 8 9.91 4.30 -58.99
C ASN A 8 10.78 4.97 -57.91
N LEU A 9 10.57 6.26 -57.67
CA LEU A 9 11.20 7.02 -56.58
C LEU A 9 10.41 6.89 -55.25
N LEU A 10 9.57 5.86 -55.15
CA LEU A 10 8.89 5.47 -53.92
C LEU A 10 9.77 4.44 -53.22
N GLY A 11 10.57 4.87 -52.26
CA GLY A 11 11.38 3.95 -51.48
C GLY A 11 12.45 4.66 -50.67
N ASP A 12 12.17 4.74 -49.37
CA ASP A 12 13.17 4.61 -48.31
C ASP A 12 13.98 5.86 -47.95
N ALA A 13 13.33 6.72 -47.17
CA ALA A 13 13.96 7.17 -45.92
C ALA A 13 12.87 7.61 -44.93
N TRP A 14 12.23 6.65 -44.28
CA TRP A 14 11.71 6.91 -42.94
C TRP A 14 12.94 7.17 -42.07
N ARG A 15 13.42 8.42 -42.08
CA ARG A 15 14.48 8.87 -41.19
C ARG A 15 14.00 8.58 -39.78
N ALA A 16 14.59 7.57 -39.14
CA ALA A 16 14.43 7.38 -37.71
C ALA A 16 15.00 8.62 -37.03
N ALA A 17 14.11 9.54 -36.65
CA ALA A 17 14.49 10.68 -35.84
C ALA A 17 14.90 10.14 -34.46
N GLY A 18 16.14 10.42 -34.06
CA GLY A 18 16.60 10.12 -32.70
C GLY A 18 15.93 11.05 -31.68
N PHE A 19 15.82 10.56 -30.45
CA PHE A 19 15.31 11.32 -29.32
C PHE A 19 16.21 12.53 -29.02
N THR A 20 15.60 13.68 -28.72
CA THR A 20 16.37 14.88 -28.32
C THR A 20 16.72 14.83 -26.83
N LEU A 21 17.74 15.59 -26.39
CA LEU A 21 18.01 15.78 -24.95
C LEU A 21 16.81 16.38 -24.21
N LEU A 22 16.04 17.25 -24.90
CA LEU A 22 14.84 17.86 -24.34
C LEU A 22 13.75 16.81 -24.08
N GLU A 23 13.61 15.85 -24.98
CA GLU A 23 12.62 14.78 -24.84
C GLU A 23 12.93 13.89 -23.63
N LEU A 24 14.20 13.52 -23.44
CA LEU A 24 14.61 12.79 -22.23
C LEU A 24 14.36 13.59 -20.95
N LEU A 25 14.60 14.90 -20.96
CA LEU A 25 14.32 15.78 -19.82
C LEU A 25 12.82 15.78 -19.47
N VAL A 26 11.96 15.92 -20.47
CA VAL A 26 10.50 15.89 -20.26
C VAL A 26 10.05 14.52 -19.74
N VAL A 27 10.57 13.42 -20.29
CA VAL A 27 10.26 12.06 -19.81
C VAL A 27 10.69 11.88 -18.36
N MET A 28 11.88 12.36 -17.96
CA MET A 28 12.33 12.32 -16.57
C MET A 28 11.41 13.11 -15.63
N ILE A 29 10.95 14.29 -16.05
CA ILE A 29 9.99 15.09 -15.27
C ILE A 29 8.67 14.32 -15.09
N VAL A 30 8.14 13.73 -16.17
CA VAL A 30 6.92 12.92 -16.11
C VAL A 30 7.11 11.70 -15.20
N MET A 31 8.24 10.99 -15.31
CA MET A 31 8.56 9.86 -14.43
C MET A 31 8.69 10.28 -12.97
N ALA A 32 9.28 11.45 -12.69
CA ALA A 32 9.40 11.95 -11.32
C ALA A 32 8.03 12.25 -10.70
N ILE A 33 7.14 12.91 -11.45
CA ILE A 33 5.77 13.18 -11.02
C ILE A 33 4.99 11.87 -10.84
N ALA A 34 5.10 10.94 -11.79
CA ALA A 34 4.45 9.64 -11.70
C ALA A 34 4.93 8.84 -10.49
N ALA A 35 6.24 8.82 -10.22
CA ALA A 35 6.82 8.15 -9.06
C ALA A 35 6.34 8.76 -7.74
N ALA A 36 6.22 10.09 -7.66
CA ALA A 36 5.72 10.78 -6.46
C ALA A 36 4.29 10.34 -6.07
N VAL A 37 3.47 9.95 -7.05
CA VAL A 37 2.12 9.43 -6.81
C VAL A 37 2.14 7.92 -6.60
N VAL A 38 2.79 7.15 -7.49
CA VAL A 38 2.73 5.68 -7.48
C VAL A 38 3.42 5.07 -6.26
N VAL A 39 4.56 5.62 -5.83
CA VAL A 39 5.33 5.07 -4.70
C VAL A 39 4.53 5.00 -3.39
N PRO A 40 3.87 6.07 -2.90
CA PRO A 40 3.09 5.98 -1.67
C PRO A 40 1.91 5.00 -1.76
N TYR A 41 1.27 4.85 -2.93
CA TYR A 41 0.22 3.86 -3.13
C TYR A 41 0.76 2.42 -3.13
N ALA A 42 1.90 2.18 -3.78
CA ALA A 42 2.56 0.87 -3.81
C ALA A 42 3.09 0.46 -2.43
N MET A 43 3.45 1.43 -1.60
CA MET A 43 3.88 1.21 -0.22
C MET A 43 2.74 1.08 0.79
N SER A 44 1.47 0.98 0.34
CA SER A 44 0.29 0.81 1.19
C SER A 44 0.58 -0.16 2.34
N THR A 45 0.69 0.40 3.55
CA THR A 45 1.10 -0.29 4.77
C THR A 45 -0.03 -1.09 5.40
N SER A 46 -1.12 -1.36 4.67
CA SER A 46 -2.32 -2.05 5.18
C SER A 46 -1.97 -3.37 5.88
N ASP A 47 -1.08 -4.17 5.29
CA ASP A 47 -0.67 -5.46 5.85
C ASP A 47 0.21 -5.30 7.08
N LEU A 48 1.09 -4.28 7.09
CA LEU A 48 1.93 -3.96 8.24
C LEU A 48 1.11 -3.40 9.40
N HIS A 49 0.10 -2.60 9.08
CA HIS A 49 -0.85 -2.03 10.02
C HIS A 49 -1.76 -3.12 10.62
N ALA A 50 -2.32 -4.01 9.81
CA ALA A 50 -3.11 -5.13 10.30
C ALA A 50 -2.29 -6.04 11.24
N LYS A 51 -1.04 -6.35 10.87
CA LYS A 51 -0.12 -7.12 11.73
C LYS A 51 0.24 -6.40 13.02
N SER A 52 0.41 -5.07 13.00
CA SER A 52 0.74 -4.31 14.21
C SER A 52 -0.46 -4.23 15.16
N VAL A 53 -1.67 -4.02 14.63
CA VAL A 53 -2.93 -4.04 15.40
C VAL A 53 -3.15 -5.43 16.00
N ALA A 54 -2.97 -6.50 15.22
CA ALA A 54 -3.11 -7.87 15.73
C ALA A 54 -2.15 -8.17 16.89
N ARG A 55 -0.88 -7.73 16.81
CA ARG A 55 0.09 -7.89 17.90
C ARG A 55 -0.30 -7.12 19.15
N ARG A 56 -0.81 -5.89 19.01
CA ARG A 56 -1.32 -5.11 20.16
C ARG A 56 -2.49 -5.82 20.82
N LEU A 57 -3.47 -6.26 20.02
CA LEU A 57 -4.61 -6.99 20.54
C LEU A 57 -4.21 -8.28 21.27
N MET A 58 -3.24 -9.03 20.76
CA MET A 58 -2.71 -10.21 21.45
C MET A 58 -2.13 -9.86 22.82
N ALA A 59 -1.37 -8.76 22.93
CA ALA A 59 -0.81 -8.31 24.20
C ALA A 59 -1.92 -7.93 25.21
N ASP A 60 -3.01 -7.31 24.74
CA ASP A 60 -4.13 -6.93 25.60
C ASP A 60 -4.94 -8.15 26.06
N LEU A 61 -5.10 -9.15 25.20
CA LEU A 61 -5.72 -10.43 25.58
C LEU A 61 -4.87 -11.18 26.59
N GLU A 62 -3.54 -11.19 26.42
CA GLU A 62 -2.61 -11.79 27.37
C GLU A 62 -2.66 -11.06 28.72
N TYR A 63 -2.73 -9.73 28.71
CA TYR A 63 -2.94 -8.93 29.92
C TYR A 63 -4.27 -9.27 30.60
N ALA A 64 -5.37 -9.31 29.85
CA ALA A 64 -6.70 -9.66 30.38
C ALA A 64 -6.72 -11.07 30.98
N GLN A 65 -6.05 -12.03 30.33
CA GLN A 65 -5.89 -13.39 30.83
C GLN A 65 -5.09 -13.41 32.14
N ASN A 66 -3.94 -12.74 32.20
CA ASN A 66 -3.13 -12.67 33.40
C ASN A 66 -3.90 -12.01 34.56
N GLN A 67 -4.69 -10.97 34.28
CA GLN A 67 -5.57 -10.35 35.27
C GLN A 67 -6.67 -11.30 35.77
N ALA A 68 -7.27 -12.09 34.88
CA ALA A 68 -8.25 -13.10 35.27
C ALA A 68 -7.64 -14.16 36.20
N ILE A 69 -6.41 -14.61 35.90
CA ILE A 69 -5.66 -15.57 36.71
C ILE A 69 -5.30 -14.98 38.08
N VAL A 70 -4.65 -13.82 38.11
CA VAL A 70 -4.17 -13.17 39.35
C VAL A 70 -5.34 -12.81 40.26
N THR A 71 -6.45 -12.35 39.68
CA THR A 71 -7.60 -11.90 40.48
C THR A 71 -8.66 -12.99 40.71
N GLN A 72 -8.44 -14.20 40.18
CA GLN A 72 -9.36 -15.34 40.23
C GLN A 72 -10.82 -14.95 39.92
N ALA A 73 -10.99 -14.09 38.92
CA ALA A 73 -12.29 -13.50 38.58
C ALA A 73 -12.44 -13.39 37.08
N ASP A 74 -13.68 -13.53 36.61
CA ASP A 74 -14.00 -13.49 35.19
C ASP A 74 -13.69 -12.12 34.58
N VAL A 75 -12.85 -12.12 33.55
CA VAL A 75 -12.53 -10.98 32.70
C VAL A 75 -13.09 -11.24 31.31
N LYS A 76 -13.88 -10.30 30.78
CA LYS A 76 -14.53 -10.38 29.47
C LYS A 76 -13.98 -9.32 28.54
N VAL A 77 -13.63 -9.72 27.33
CA VAL A 77 -13.25 -8.82 26.23
C VAL A 77 -14.40 -8.79 25.23
N SER A 78 -14.96 -7.60 25.00
CA SER A 78 -16.07 -7.39 24.06
C SER A 78 -15.61 -6.55 22.88
N PHE A 79 -15.92 -7.00 21.66
CA PHE A 79 -15.53 -6.34 20.41
C PHE A 79 -16.73 -5.64 19.79
N ASP A 80 -16.58 -4.34 19.50
CA ASP A 80 -17.48 -3.59 18.63
C ASP A 80 -16.83 -3.42 17.26
N VAL A 81 -17.28 -4.23 16.30
CA VAL A 81 -16.78 -4.21 14.92
C VAL A 81 -17.22 -2.96 14.17
N PHE A 82 -18.39 -2.39 14.51
CA PHE A 82 -18.93 -1.21 13.83
C PHE A 82 -18.29 0.07 14.36
N GLY A 83 -18.03 0.13 15.67
CA GLY A 83 -17.28 1.20 16.32
C GLY A 83 -15.76 1.06 16.24
N ASN A 84 -15.25 -0.03 15.66
CA ASN A 84 -13.82 -0.36 15.56
C ASN A 84 -13.09 -0.23 16.92
N SER A 85 -13.70 -0.78 17.97
CA SER A 85 -13.19 -0.70 19.34
C SER A 85 -13.39 -2.01 20.09
N TYR A 86 -12.66 -2.19 21.19
CA TYR A 86 -12.90 -3.28 22.13
C TYR A 86 -12.76 -2.76 23.55
N THR A 87 -13.43 -3.43 24.48
CA THR A 87 -13.40 -3.09 25.90
C THR A 87 -13.14 -4.31 26.74
N VAL A 88 -12.29 -4.16 27.76
CA VAL A 88 -12.03 -5.19 28.77
C VAL A 88 -12.86 -4.85 30.02
N SER A 89 -13.69 -5.80 30.46
CA SER A 89 -14.56 -5.62 31.61
C SER A 89 -14.39 -6.76 32.60
N LYS A 90 -14.29 -6.42 33.88
CA LYS A 90 -14.42 -7.38 34.97
C LYS A 90 -15.89 -7.39 35.40
N GLN A 91 -16.38 -8.52 35.92
CA GLN A 91 -17.76 -8.64 36.41
C GLN A 91 -18.14 -7.60 37.51
N SER A 92 -17.16 -6.86 38.05
CA SER A 92 -17.37 -5.84 39.09
C SER A 92 -16.93 -4.42 38.72
N SER A 93 -16.26 -4.19 37.57
CA SER A 93 -15.84 -2.85 37.12
C SER A 93 -15.24 -2.91 35.71
N THR A 94 -15.58 -1.95 34.84
CA THR A 94 -14.99 -1.80 33.50
C THR A 94 -13.57 -1.25 33.62
N LEU A 95 -12.58 -2.01 33.15
CA LEU A 95 -11.18 -1.57 33.10
C LEU A 95 -10.90 -1.08 31.68
N ILE A 96 -11.09 0.23 31.46
CA ILE A 96 -10.69 0.89 30.22
C ILE A 96 -9.17 1.03 30.24
N HIS A 97 -8.47 0.31 29.36
CA HIS A 97 -7.07 0.56 29.04
C HIS A 97 -6.99 1.46 27.79
N PRO A 98 -6.09 2.47 27.76
CA PRO A 98 -5.91 3.39 26.64
C PRO A 98 -5.22 2.77 25.42
#